data_AF-A0A1V6XAP3-F1
#
_entry.id   AF-A0A1V6XAP3-F1
#
_cell.length_a   1.000
_cell.length_b   1.000
_cell.length_c   1.000
_cell.angle_alpha   90.00
_cell.angle_beta   90.00
_cell.angle_gamma   90.00
#
_symmetry.space_group_name_H-M   'P 1'
#
loop_
_entity.id
_entity.type
_entity.pdbx_description
1 polymer ?
#
loop_
_entity_poly.entity_id
_entity_poly.type
_entity_poly.pdbx_seq_one_letter_code
_entity_poly.pdbx_strand_id
1 'polypeptide(L)'
;MISACAKDRSFFQLLKAATTDVIANESDAGIAAICAAQSHQTKMLADQALSNVAEKLHKYHLGPDETSSSFGVFSAMKKIYSVSRILEHIPYRLLYVSSGWMASKKDTEASLEDLKKRLRSNPEMSRRTLTYAAQLFRRIRNQRWLEACDPLYLLFATLYIWYFGRIFEGSTEPDSAMGPALKIDEESLNETAWVQWVESGDMRRPHIAGIGFLNGKPNGHRVLKEAIRILSNGQGWQRFSLAIAGSLQQILSGLVPSFDD
;
A
#
# COMPACT_ATOMS: atom_id res chain seq x y z
N MET A 1 -9.60 4.50 -31.74
CA MET A 1 -8.71 3.46 -31.19
C MET A 1 -7.28 3.79 -31.61
N ILE A 2 -6.32 3.67 -30.68
CA ILE A 2 -4.86 3.87 -30.85
C ILE A 2 -4.40 5.34 -30.98
N SER A 3 -4.42 6.11 -29.87
CA SER A 3 -3.56 7.31 -29.74
C SER A 3 -3.41 7.75 -28.26
N ALA A 4 -3.06 6.81 -27.38
CA ALA A 4 -2.66 7.14 -26.00
C ALA A 4 -1.39 6.41 -25.55
N CYS A 5 -0.77 5.61 -26.43
CA CYS A 5 0.36 4.73 -26.10
C CYS A 5 1.74 5.43 -26.12
N ALA A 6 1.79 6.75 -26.27
CA ALA A 6 3.05 7.51 -26.41
C ALA A 6 3.50 8.24 -25.13
N LYS A 7 2.77 8.12 -23.99
CA LYS A 7 3.10 8.84 -22.74
C LYS A 7 3.77 8.00 -21.64
N ASP A 8 3.98 6.70 -21.84
CA ASP A 8 4.51 5.83 -20.77
C ASP A 8 6.02 6.01 -20.49
N ARG A 9 6.77 6.71 -21.35
CA ARG A 9 8.18 7.02 -21.05
C ARG A 9 8.33 8.05 -19.93
N SER A 10 7.37 8.96 -19.74
CA SER A 10 7.52 10.05 -18.77
C SER A 10 7.35 9.59 -17.33
N PHE A 11 6.53 8.57 -17.07
CA PHE A 11 6.30 8.08 -15.71
C PHE A 11 7.51 7.33 -15.16
N PHE A 12 8.10 6.42 -15.95
CA PHE A 12 9.35 5.74 -15.57
C PHE A 12 10.54 6.70 -15.50
N GLN A 13 10.60 7.71 -16.37
CA GLN A 13 11.60 8.78 -16.28
C GLN A 13 11.37 9.67 -15.06
N LEU A 14 10.12 9.94 -14.66
CA LEU A 14 9.80 10.67 -13.42
C LEU A 14 10.17 9.87 -12.18
N LEU A 15 9.88 8.56 -12.16
CA LEU A 15 10.28 7.68 -11.07
C LEU A 15 11.81 7.62 -10.95
N LYS A 16 12.52 7.53 -12.10
CA LYS A 16 13.98 7.48 -12.19
C LYS A 16 14.63 8.83 -11.85
N ALA A 17 14.07 9.95 -12.32
CA ALA A 17 14.57 11.30 -12.02
C ALA A 17 14.40 11.64 -10.53
N ALA A 18 13.24 11.33 -9.95
CA ALA A 18 13.00 11.51 -8.51
C ALA A 18 13.97 10.72 -7.62
N THR A 19 14.54 9.61 -8.13
CA THR A 19 15.57 8.83 -7.42
C THR A 19 17.01 9.28 -7.69
N THR A 20 17.27 9.96 -8.81
CA THR A 20 18.66 10.35 -9.18
C THR A 20 19.10 11.64 -8.47
N ASP A 21 18.17 12.55 -8.19
CA ASP A 21 18.47 13.84 -7.54
C ASP A 21 18.84 13.72 -6.04
N VAL A 22 18.70 12.54 -5.43
CA VAL A 22 18.94 12.35 -3.99
C VAL A 22 20.34 11.79 -3.68
N ILE A 23 21.09 11.35 -4.70
CA ILE A 23 22.44 10.78 -4.50
C ILE A 23 23.52 11.88 -4.37
N ALA A 24 23.18 13.15 -4.62
CA ALA A 24 24.17 14.22 -4.76
C ALA A 24 24.42 15.12 -3.52
N ASN A 25 23.77 14.92 -2.37
CA ASN A 25 24.01 15.80 -1.21
C ASN A 25 24.02 15.03 0.13
N GLU A 26 25.21 14.58 0.51
CA GLU A 26 25.51 14.02 1.84
C GLU A 26 25.72 15.16 2.86
N SER A 27 24.67 15.46 3.61
CA SER A 27 24.71 16.19 4.88
C SER A 27 23.45 15.83 5.67
N ASP A 28 23.61 15.20 6.83
CA ASP A 28 22.50 14.67 7.65
C ASP A 28 21.47 15.73 8.08
N ALA A 29 21.86 17.00 8.13
CA ALA A 29 20.94 18.12 8.39
C ALA A 29 20.11 18.51 7.16
N GLY A 30 20.65 18.32 5.94
CA GLY A 30 19.98 18.61 4.68
C GLY A 30 18.89 17.58 4.34
N ILE A 31 19.14 16.30 4.60
CA ILE A 31 18.17 15.21 4.34
C ILE A 31 16.93 15.35 5.25
N ALA A 32 17.11 15.75 6.51
CA ALA A 32 16.01 15.99 7.44
C ALA A 32 15.16 17.21 7.03
N ALA A 33 15.80 18.30 6.59
CA ALA A 33 15.11 19.50 6.11
C ALA A 33 14.36 19.26 4.79
N ILE A 34 14.93 18.48 3.87
CA ILE A 34 14.29 18.10 2.60
C ILE A 34 13.11 17.15 2.86
N CYS A 35 13.24 16.18 3.77
CA CYS A 35 12.13 15.31 4.16
C CYS A 35 10.99 16.07 4.85
N ALA A 36 11.30 17.05 5.70
CA ALA A 36 10.30 17.90 6.35
C ALA A 36 9.61 18.85 5.34
N ALA A 37 10.36 19.44 4.42
CA ALA A 37 9.83 20.29 3.36
C ALA A 37 8.95 19.50 2.38
N GLN A 38 9.34 18.28 2.01
CA GLN A 38 8.53 17.37 1.18
C GLN A 38 7.26 16.92 1.89
N SER A 39 7.30 16.68 3.20
CA SER A 39 6.12 16.36 4.03
C SER A 39 5.13 17.51 4.11
N HIS A 40 5.61 18.74 4.32
CA HIS A 40 4.74 19.92 4.37
C HIS A 40 4.16 20.27 3.00
N GLN A 41 4.96 20.17 1.93
CA GLN A 41 4.53 20.43 0.56
C GLN A 41 3.56 19.36 0.03
N THR A 42 3.74 18.09 0.38
CA THR A 42 2.79 17.02 0.03
C THR A 42 1.47 17.14 0.79
N LYS A 43 1.50 17.54 2.06
CA LYS A 43 0.29 17.83 2.84
C LYS A 43 -0.48 19.01 2.25
N MET A 44 0.21 20.10 1.92
CA MET A 44 -0.40 21.28 1.32
C MET A 44 -0.98 20.99 -0.08
N LEU A 45 -0.28 20.21 -0.90
CA LEU A 45 -0.76 19.79 -2.23
C LEU A 45 -1.93 18.80 -2.14
N ALA A 46 -1.96 17.91 -1.14
CA ALA A 46 -3.07 17.01 -0.90
C ALA A 46 -4.33 17.78 -0.46
N ASP A 47 -4.19 18.73 0.47
CA ASP A 47 -5.30 19.56 0.94
C ASP A 47 -5.84 20.48 -0.18
N GLN A 48 -4.95 21.03 -1.01
CA GLN A 48 -5.32 21.85 -2.15
C GLN A 48 -5.96 21.02 -3.28
N ALA A 49 -5.50 19.78 -3.50
CA ALA A 49 -6.14 18.84 -4.42
C ALA A 49 -7.53 18.43 -3.94
N LEU A 50 -7.71 18.16 -2.64
CA LEU A 50 -9.00 17.84 -2.05
C LEU A 50 -9.99 19.01 -2.13
N SER A 51 -9.52 20.24 -1.88
CA SER A 51 -10.32 21.46 -2.02
C SER A 51 -10.76 21.69 -3.47
N ASN A 52 -9.85 21.53 -4.43
CA ASN A 52 -10.16 21.67 -5.86
C ASN A 52 -11.12 20.58 -6.38
N VAL A 53 -11.08 19.38 -5.81
CA VAL A 53 -12.03 18.31 -6.11
C VAL A 53 -13.40 18.62 -5.53
N ALA A 54 -13.47 19.12 -4.29
CA ALA A 54 -14.73 19.54 -3.66
C ALA A 54 -15.39 20.71 -4.40
N GLU A 55 -14.61 21.69 -4.85
CA GLU A 55 -15.11 22.84 -5.62
C GLU A 55 -15.59 22.43 -7.03
N LYS A 56 -14.88 21.50 -7.68
CA LYS A 56 -15.35 20.91 -8.94
C LYS A 56 -16.63 20.11 -8.76
N LEU A 57 -16.82 19.42 -7.64
CA LEU A 57 -18.05 18.68 -7.34
C LEU A 57 -19.26 19.60 -7.13
N HIS A 58 -19.08 20.82 -6.62
CA HIS A 58 -20.18 21.78 -6.46
C HIS A 58 -20.67 22.37 -7.81
N LYS A 59 -19.81 22.37 -8.83
CA LYS A 59 -20.09 22.99 -10.14
C LYS A 59 -20.87 22.08 -11.11
N TYR A 60 -20.92 20.78 -10.87
CA TYR A 60 -21.71 19.83 -11.67
C TYR A 60 -23.05 19.55 -10.97
N HIS A 61 -24.07 20.36 -11.29
CA HIS A 61 -25.45 20.08 -10.94
C HIS A 61 -25.94 18.82 -11.68
N LEU A 62 -26.57 17.95 -10.89
CA LEU A 62 -26.73 16.52 -11.11
C LEU A 62 -27.79 16.19 -12.18
N GLY A 63 -27.43 15.39 -13.18
CA GLY A 63 -28.35 14.75 -14.14
C GLY A 63 -28.65 13.27 -13.79
N PRO A 64 -29.73 12.65 -14.32
CA PRO A 64 -30.25 11.37 -13.82
C PRO A 64 -29.38 10.13 -14.08
N ASP A 65 -28.29 10.24 -14.84
CA ASP A 65 -27.39 9.11 -15.19
C ASP A 65 -26.23 8.91 -14.17
N GLU A 66 -26.24 9.64 -13.07
CA GLU A 66 -25.06 9.87 -12.23
C GLU A 66 -24.80 8.88 -11.10
N THR A 67 -25.66 7.90 -10.85
CA THR A 67 -25.42 6.92 -9.78
C THR A 67 -24.16 6.08 -10.04
N SER A 68 -23.90 5.72 -11.31
CA SER A 68 -22.71 4.98 -11.71
C SER A 68 -21.43 5.82 -11.67
N SER A 69 -21.53 7.10 -12.05
CA SER A 69 -20.40 8.05 -12.03
C SER A 69 -20.01 8.43 -10.60
N SER A 70 -21.01 8.74 -9.77
CA SER A 70 -20.86 9.06 -8.35
C SER A 70 -20.26 7.88 -7.59
N PHE A 71 -20.75 6.65 -7.82
CA PHE A 71 -20.19 5.44 -7.23
C PHE A 71 -18.71 5.20 -7.63
N GLY A 72 -18.35 5.49 -8.89
CA GLY A 72 -16.96 5.45 -9.36
C GLY A 72 -16.07 6.46 -8.63
N VAL A 73 -16.51 7.70 -8.48
CA VAL A 73 -15.78 8.76 -7.76
C VAL A 73 -15.60 8.39 -6.29
N PHE A 74 -16.65 7.92 -5.62
CA PHE A 74 -16.57 7.46 -4.23
C PHE A 74 -15.59 6.29 -4.06
N SER A 75 -15.58 5.34 -5.00
CA SER A 75 -14.63 4.22 -4.99
C SER A 75 -13.18 4.70 -5.12
N ALA A 76 -12.91 5.61 -6.06
CA ALA A 76 -11.59 6.19 -6.26
C ALA A 76 -11.11 6.97 -5.02
N MET A 77 -11.99 7.79 -4.42
CA MET A 77 -11.69 8.52 -3.19
C MET A 77 -11.35 7.59 -2.03
N LYS A 78 -12.09 6.49 -1.86
CA LYS A 78 -11.78 5.49 -0.83
C LYS A 78 -10.40 4.85 -1.05
N LYS A 79 -10.03 4.55 -2.30
CA LYS A 79 -8.67 4.03 -2.62
C LYS A 79 -7.58 5.05 -2.29
N ILE A 80 -7.76 6.31 -2.72
CA ILE A 80 -6.83 7.39 -2.43
C ILE A 80 -6.68 7.59 -0.92
N TYR A 81 -7.79 7.64 -0.19
CA TYR A 81 -7.78 7.75 1.27
C TYR A 81 -6.99 6.61 1.91
N SER A 82 -7.27 5.35 1.56
CA SER A 82 -6.54 4.21 2.10
C SER A 82 -5.03 4.31 1.82
N VAL A 83 -4.64 4.67 0.60
CA VAL A 83 -3.22 4.86 0.24
C VAL A 83 -2.59 5.99 1.04
N SER A 84 -3.25 7.13 1.16
CA SER A 84 -2.76 8.27 1.94
C SER A 84 -2.51 7.88 3.40
N ARG A 85 -3.40 7.09 4.01
CA ARG A 85 -3.22 6.61 5.40
C ARG A 85 -2.07 5.61 5.53
N ILE A 86 -1.80 4.81 4.49
CA ILE A 86 -0.62 3.94 4.45
C ILE A 86 0.66 4.78 4.37
N LEU A 87 0.69 5.77 3.46
CA LEU A 87 1.88 6.58 3.19
C LEU A 87 2.19 7.59 4.29
N GLU A 88 1.17 8.10 4.97
CA GLU A 88 1.31 8.92 6.18
C GLU A 88 1.99 8.13 7.30
N HIS A 89 1.54 6.88 7.52
CA HIS A 89 2.14 6.03 8.54
C HIS A 89 3.48 5.47 8.12
N ILE A 90 3.72 5.08 6.86
CA ILE A 90 4.98 4.53 6.35
C ILE A 90 5.30 5.13 4.95
N PRO A 91 6.37 5.92 4.80
CA PRO A 91 6.83 6.41 3.50
C PRO A 91 7.04 5.26 2.53
N TYR A 92 6.57 5.43 1.29
CA TYR A 92 6.70 4.41 0.25
C TYR A 92 8.15 3.96 0.07
N ARG A 93 9.11 4.88 0.13
CA ARG A 93 10.54 4.58 -0.01
C ARG A 93 11.02 3.57 1.04
N LEU A 94 10.52 3.67 2.27
CA LEU A 94 10.85 2.74 3.33
C LEU A 94 10.33 1.33 3.01
N LEU A 95 9.13 1.20 2.44
CA LEU A 95 8.58 -0.10 2.01
C LEU A 95 9.41 -0.72 0.87
N TYR A 96 9.80 0.08 -0.12
CA TYR A 96 10.57 -0.37 -1.29
C TYR A 96 12.00 -0.77 -0.95
N VAL A 97 12.74 0.10 -0.26
CA VAL A 97 14.15 -0.16 0.05
C VAL A 97 14.26 -1.37 0.99
N SER A 98 13.35 -1.49 1.96
CA SER A 98 13.29 -2.67 2.82
C SER A 98 13.03 -3.97 2.04
N SER A 99 12.40 -3.90 0.86
CA SER A 99 12.11 -5.11 0.06
C SER A 99 13.24 -5.44 -0.91
N GLY A 100 14.37 -4.73 -0.84
CA GLY A 100 15.50 -4.88 -1.75
C GLY A 100 15.35 -4.12 -3.05
N TRP A 101 14.32 -3.28 -3.21
CA TRP A 101 14.06 -2.61 -4.48
C TRP A 101 15.10 -1.53 -4.76
N MET A 102 15.90 -1.73 -5.82
CA MET A 102 16.98 -0.81 -6.22
C MET A 102 17.90 -0.41 -5.06
N ALA A 103 18.10 -1.31 -4.10
CA ALA A 103 18.82 -1.05 -2.87
C ALA A 103 19.98 -2.02 -2.69
N SER A 104 21.08 -1.55 -2.10
CA SER A 104 22.13 -2.47 -1.67
C SER A 104 21.63 -3.35 -0.51
N LYS A 105 22.28 -4.49 -0.28
CA LYS A 105 21.96 -5.35 0.86
C LYS A 105 22.04 -4.57 2.20
N LYS A 106 23.05 -3.72 2.34
CA LYS A 106 23.25 -2.88 3.53
C LYS A 106 22.09 -1.90 3.73
N ASP A 107 21.65 -1.23 2.66
CA ASP A 107 20.55 -0.27 2.73
C ASP A 107 19.21 -0.96 3.00
N THR A 108 19.04 -2.17 2.44
CA THR A 108 17.87 -3.02 2.67
C THR A 108 17.76 -3.41 4.14
N GLU A 109 18.87 -3.88 4.74
CA GLU A 109 18.92 -4.27 6.15
C GLU A 109 18.68 -3.08 7.08
N ALA A 110 19.34 -1.94 6.81
CA ALA A 110 19.15 -0.72 7.59
C ALA A 110 17.69 -0.22 7.51
N SER A 111 17.12 -0.17 6.31
CA SER A 111 15.73 0.25 6.09
C SER A 111 14.73 -0.71 6.75
N LEU A 112 15.02 -2.00 6.75
CA LEU A 112 14.18 -2.99 7.41
C LEU A 112 14.18 -2.79 8.94
N GLU A 113 15.31 -2.45 9.55
CA GLU A 113 15.38 -2.12 10.98
C GLU A 113 14.61 -0.82 11.29
N ASP A 114 14.73 0.20 10.44
CA ASP A 114 13.94 1.43 10.58
C ASP A 114 12.44 1.18 10.45
N LEU A 115 12.04 0.31 9.50
CA LEU A 115 10.65 -0.10 9.32
C LEU A 115 10.12 -0.84 10.55
N LYS A 116 10.89 -1.79 11.10
CA LYS A 116 10.56 -2.50 12.34
C LYS A 116 10.39 -1.52 13.49
N LYS A 117 11.34 -0.59 13.67
CA LYS A 117 11.30 0.43 14.72
C LYS A 117 10.04 1.28 14.61
N ARG A 118 9.69 1.74 13.41
CA ARG A 118 8.54 2.62 13.18
C ARG A 118 7.20 1.92 13.37
N LEU A 119 7.09 0.67 12.94
CA LEU A 119 5.89 -0.13 13.19
C LEU A 119 5.72 -0.44 14.68
N ARG A 120 6.81 -0.77 15.38
CA ARG A 120 6.78 -1.09 16.81
C ARG A 120 6.61 0.13 17.71
N SER A 121 7.06 1.31 17.30
CA SER A 121 6.90 2.55 18.10
C SER A 121 5.45 2.98 18.24
N ASN A 122 4.59 2.61 17.28
CA ASN A 122 3.15 2.87 17.35
C ASN A 122 2.37 1.65 16.82
N PRO A 123 2.18 0.62 17.66
CA PRO A 123 1.52 -0.61 17.25
C PRO A 123 0.01 -0.40 16.99
N GLU A 124 -0.63 0.53 17.69
CA GLU A 124 -2.02 0.93 17.45
C GLU A 124 -2.19 1.49 16.04
N MET A 125 -1.39 2.50 15.67
CA MET A 125 -1.42 3.06 14.32
C MET A 125 -1.08 2.01 13.26
N SER A 126 -0.14 1.10 13.56
CA SER A 126 0.19 0.00 12.65
C SER A 126 -0.99 -0.94 12.40
N ARG A 127 -1.78 -1.27 13.43
CA ARG A 127 -3.01 -2.07 13.29
C ARG A 127 -4.10 -1.31 12.52
N ARG A 128 -4.27 0.00 12.75
CA ARG A 128 -5.18 0.85 11.95
C ARG A 128 -4.76 0.87 10.48
N THR A 129 -3.48 1.11 10.20
CA THR A 129 -2.96 1.13 8.83
C THR A 129 -3.10 -0.22 8.13
N LEU A 130 -2.95 -1.33 8.85
CA LEU A 130 -3.21 -2.66 8.32
C LEU A 130 -4.67 -2.81 7.84
N THR A 131 -5.63 -2.22 8.57
CA THR A 131 -7.04 -2.22 8.17
C THR A 131 -7.23 -1.47 6.85
N TYR A 132 -6.63 -0.28 6.70
CA TYR A 132 -6.70 0.47 5.44
C TYR A 132 -6.04 -0.30 4.27
N ALA A 133 -4.90 -0.94 4.51
CA ALA A 133 -4.23 -1.77 3.51
C ALA A 133 -5.07 -3.00 3.11
N ALA A 134 -5.70 -3.67 4.07
CA ALA A 134 -6.56 -4.83 3.83
C ALA A 134 -7.81 -4.47 3.02
N GLN A 135 -8.46 -3.36 3.37
CA GLN A 135 -9.62 -2.84 2.64
C GLN A 135 -9.24 -2.44 1.20
N LEU A 136 -8.10 -1.75 1.01
CA LEU A 136 -7.59 -1.38 -0.31
C LEU A 136 -7.29 -2.62 -1.16
N PHE A 137 -6.62 -3.61 -0.58
CA PHE A 137 -6.31 -4.87 -1.24
C PHE A 137 -7.59 -5.56 -1.73
N ARG A 138 -8.59 -5.69 -0.86
CA ARG A 138 -9.88 -6.29 -1.21
C ARG A 138 -10.62 -5.51 -2.30
N ARG A 139 -10.64 -4.18 -2.21
CA ARG A 139 -11.27 -3.32 -3.24
C ARG A 139 -10.68 -3.62 -4.61
N ILE A 140 -9.35 -3.63 -4.72
CA ILE A 140 -8.67 -3.88 -5.98
C ILE A 140 -8.89 -5.32 -6.45
N ARG A 141 -8.80 -6.30 -5.54
CA ARG A 141 -9.05 -7.71 -5.84
C ARG A 141 -10.44 -7.96 -6.45
N ASN A 142 -11.46 -7.21 -6.02
CA ASN A 142 -12.84 -7.40 -6.45
C ASN A 142 -13.18 -6.62 -7.73
N GLN A 143 -12.27 -5.80 -8.26
CA GLN A 143 -12.47 -5.13 -9.54
C GLN A 143 -12.27 -6.11 -10.70
N ARG A 144 -13.10 -5.93 -11.75
CA ARG A 144 -12.93 -6.66 -13.01
C ARG A 144 -11.80 -6.08 -13.88
N TRP A 145 -11.62 -4.76 -13.82
CA TRP A 145 -10.65 -4.00 -14.61
C TRP A 145 -9.80 -3.15 -13.67
N LEU A 146 -8.49 -3.17 -13.85
CA LEU A 146 -7.55 -2.34 -13.09
C LEU A 146 -7.52 -0.93 -13.68
N GLU A 147 -7.69 0.07 -12.81
CA GLU A 147 -7.46 1.47 -13.15
C GLU A 147 -5.96 1.80 -13.12
N ALA A 148 -5.60 2.99 -13.63
CA ALA A 148 -4.20 3.39 -13.83
C ALA A 148 -3.31 3.26 -12.59
N CYS A 149 -3.84 3.63 -11.43
CA CYS A 149 -3.09 3.63 -10.18
C CYS A 149 -3.24 2.32 -9.39
N ASP A 150 -4.16 1.43 -9.78
CA ASP A 150 -4.48 0.22 -9.01
C ASP A 150 -3.27 -0.72 -8.85
N PRO A 151 -2.41 -0.94 -9.87
CA PRO A 151 -1.21 -1.76 -9.68
C PRO A 151 -0.28 -1.23 -8.59
N LEU A 152 -0.10 0.09 -8.53
CA LEU A 152 0.75 0.75 -7.53
C LEU A 152 0.11 0.73 -6.13
N TYR A 153 -1.20 0.98 -6.06
CA TYR A 153 -1.95 0.94 -4.81
C TYR A 153 -1.96 -0.47 -4.21
N LEU A 154 -2.12 -1.48 -5.07
CA LEU A 154 -2.02 -2.88 -4.68
C LEU A 154 -0.62 -3.23 -4.17
N LEU A 155 0.43 -2.72 -4.82
CA LEU A 155 1.81 -2.91 -4.37
C LEU A 155 2.03 -2.34 -2.96
N PHE A 156 1.58 -1.11 -2.68
CA PHE A 156 1.70 -0.52 -1.34
C PHE A 156 0.94 -1.32 -0.28
N ALA A 157 -0.30 -1.71 -0.56
CA ALA A 157 -1.08 -2.54 0.34
C ALA A 157 -0.39 -3.89 0.60
N THR A 158 0.10 -4.53 -0.47
CA THR A 158 0.77 -5.84 -0.43
C THR A 158 2.02 -5.79 0.44
N LEU A 159 2.92 -4.83 0.18
CA LEU A 159 4.16 -4.69 0.97
C LEU A 159 3.84 -4.38 2.43
N TYR A 160 2.88 -3.49 2.70
CA TYR A 160 2.50 -3.18 4.07
C TYR A 160 1.97 -4.40 4.82
N ILE A 161 1.00 -5.13 4.24
CA ILE A 161 0.44 -6.35 4.85
C ILE A 161 1.54 -7.40 5.05
N TRP A 162 2.42 -7.55 4.05
CA TRP A 162 3.55 -8.49 4.10
C TRP A 162 4.51 -8.19 5.25
N TYR A 163 4.95 -6.93 5.40
CA TYR A 163 5.82 -6.54 6.51
C TYR A 163 5.15 -6.61 7.86
N PHE A 164 3.88 -6.18 7.94
CA PHE A 164 3.13 -6.28 9.18
C PHE A 164 3.08 -7.72 9.67
N GLY A 165 2.73 -8.66 8.79
CA GLY A 165 2.79 -10.10 9.09
C GLY A 165 4.16 -10.48 9.63
N ARG A 166 5.23 -10.25 8.87
CA ARG A 166 6.59 -10.65 9.26
C ARG A 166 7.11 -10.06 10.57
N ILE A 167 6.69 -8.84 10.92
CA ILE A 167 7.23 -8.10 12.08
C ILE A 167 6.43 -8.38 13.35
N PHE A 168 5.12 -8.61 13.22
CA PHE A 168 4.20 -8.93 14.32
C PHE A 168 3.86 -10.42 14.41
N GLU A 169 4.40 -11.27 13.53
CA GLU A 169 4.49 -12.74 13.65
C GLU A 169 5.34 -13.11 14.89
N GLY A 170 4.77 -12.94 16.08
CA GLY A 170 5.46 -13.15 17.36
C GLY A 170 4.64 -13.88 18.43
N SER A 171 3.34 -14.12 18.23
CA SER A 171 2.58 -14.93 19.18
C SER A 171 2.89 -16.41 18.95
N THR A 172 3.83 -16.94 19.72
CA THR A 172 4.07 -18.39 19.93
C THR A 172 2.92 -19.10 20.64
N GLU A 173 1.88 -18.35 20.99
CA GLU A 173 0.68 -18.88 21.62
C GLU A 173 0.03 -19.94 20.70
N PRO A 174 -0.36 -21.10 21.25
CA PRO A 174 -1.02 -22.13 20.48
C PRO A 174 -2.33 -21.58 19.88
N ASP A 175 -2.74 -22.12 18.72
CA ASP A 175 -3.99 -21.72 18.05
C ASP A 175 -5.22 -21.75 18.98
N SER A 176 -5.19 -22.57 20.04
CA SER A 176 -6.22 -22.67 21.08
C SER A 176 -6.32 -21.47 22.02
N ALA A 177 -5.26 -20.66 22.14
CA ALA A 177 -5.23 -19.45 22.97
C ALA A 177 -5.62 -18.19 22.17
N MET A 178 -5.83 -18.31 20.85
CA MET A 178 -6.18 -17.18 20.01
C MET A 178 -7.68 -16.89 20.00
N GLY A 179 -7.99 -15.60 20.03
CA GLY A 179 -9.34 -15.07 20.00
C GLY A 179 -10.04 -15.26 18.65
N PRO A 180 -11.29 -14.76 18.55
CA PRO A 180 -12.10 -14.87 17.34
C PRO A 180 -11.43 -14.18 16.13
N ALA A 181 -11.84 -14.61 14.94
CA ALA A 181 -11.45 -13.99 13.68
C ALA A 181 -11.94 -12.53 13.63
N LEU A 182 -11.06 -11.61 13.27
CA LEU A 182 -11.41 -10.22 12.98
C LEU A 182 -11.20 -9.99 11.49
N LYS A 183 -12.29 -9.86 10.73
CA LYS A 183 -12.21 -9.53 9.31
C LYS A 183 -11.92 -8.03 9.16
N ILE A 184 -10.69 -7.71 8.84
CA ILE A 184 -10.21 -6.32 8.77
C ILE A 184 -10.35 -5.69 7.39
N ASP A 185 -10.76 -6.48 6.40
CA ASP A 185 -10.94 -6.06 5.01
C ASP A 185 -12.40 -5.73 4.65
N GLU A 186 -13.35 -5.94 5.57
CA GLU A 186 -14.75 -5.57 5.40
C GLU A 186 -14.97 -4.05 5.53
N GLU A 187 -15.91 -3.49 4.77
CA GLU A 187 -16.30 -2.07 4.92
C GLU A 187 -17.13 -1.86 6.19
N SER A 188 -17.96 -2.84 6.55
CA SER A 188 -18.78 -2.85 7.75
C SER A 188 -18.08 -3.63 8.88
N LEU A 189 -17.06 -3.01 9.48
CA LEU A 189 -16.35 -3.62 10.60
C LEU A 189 -17.23 -3.67 11.85
N ASN A 190 -17.06 -4.71 12.67
CA ASN A 190 -17.54 -4.65 14.06
C ASN A 190 -16.66 -3.64 14.80
N GLU A 191 -17.16 -2.42 14.95
CA GLU A 191 -16.40 -1.28 15.47
C GLU A 191 -15.85 -1.55 16.87
N THR A 192 -16.64 -2.11 17.78
CA THR A 192 -16.19 -2.45 19.14
C THR A 192 -15.04 -3.46 19.12
N ALA A 193 -15.15 -4.52 18.33
CA ALA A 193 -14.11 -5.53 18.22
C ALA A 193 -12.84 -4.97 17.52
N TRP A 194 -13.03 -4.11 16.52
CA TRP A 194 -11.94 -3.47 15.81
C TRP A 194 -11.18 -2.47 16.69
N VAL A 195 -11.88 -1.56 17.39
CA VAL A 195 -11.29 -0.59 18.32
C VAL A 195 -10.49 -1.32 19.39
N GLN A 196 -11.08 -2.34 20.01
CA GLN A 196 -10.40 -3.12 21.05
C GLN A 196 -9.14 -3.79 20.51
N TRP A 197 -9.19 -4.43 19.34
CA TRP A 197 -7.99 -5.04 18.74
C TRP A 197 -6.92 -4.00 18.38
N VAL A 198 -7.32 -2.85 17.82
CA VAL A 198 -6.43 -1.75 17.46
C VAL A 198 -5.73 -1.18 18.69
N GLU A 199 -6.44 -0.92 19.79
CA GLU A 199 -5.88 -0.26 20.97
C GLU A 199 -5.12 -1.25 21.85
N SER A 200 -5.73 -2.39 22.19
CA SER A 200 -5.17 -3.33 23.15
C SER A 200 -4.23 -4.36 22.52
N GLY A 201 -4.30 -4.58 21.20
CA GLY A 201 -3.58 -5.67 20.55
C GLY A 201 -3.98 -7.04 21.09
N ASP A 202 -5.27 -7.20 21.43
CA ASP A 202 -5.81 -8.46 21.95
C ASP A 202 -5.58 -9.64 20.99
N MET A 203 -5.79 -10.85 21.49
CA MET A 203 -5.47 -12.10 20.80
C MET A 203 -6.37 -12.40 19.58
N ARG A 204 -7.17 -11.44 19.10
CA ARG A 204 -7.99 -11.61 17.90
C ARG A 204 -7.11 -11.80 16.67
N ARG A 205 -7.64 -12.60 15.72
CA ARG A 205 -6.89 -13.02 14.53
C ARG A 205 -7.31 -12.18 13.33
N PRO A 206 -6.49 -11.23 12.86
CA PRO A 206 -6.79 -10.48 11.65
C PRO A 206 -6.87 -11.43 10.45
N HIS A 207 -7.98 -11.34 9.72
CA HIS A 207 -8.30 -12.14 8.55
C HIS A 207 -8.56 -11.22 7.35
N ILE A 208 -7.99 -11.57 6.20
CA ILE A 208 -8.22 -10.89 4.92
C ILE A 208 -8.74 -11.91 3.90
N ALA A 209 -9.85 -11.61 3.22
CA ALA A 209 -10.43 -12.50 2.22
C ALA A 209 -9.42 -12.76 1.08
N GLY A 210 -9.26 -14.04 0.71
CA GLY A 210 -8.29 -14.47 -0.31
C GLY A 210 -6.87 -14.68 0.20
N ILE A 211 -6.50 -14.17 1.37
CA ILE A 211 -5.19 -14.38 2.00
C ILE A 211 -5.32 -15.35 3.19
N GLY A 212 -6.38 -15.21 3.98
CA GLY A 212 -6.61 -15.95 5.22
C GLY A 212 -6.19 -15.15 6.46
N PHE A 213 -5.84 -15.85 7.54
CA PHE A 213 -5.35 -15.23 8.75
C PHE A 213 -3.90 -14.75 8.61
N LEU A 214 -3.54 -13.66 9.29
CA LEU A 214 -2.19 -13.08 9.26
C LEU A 214 -1.27 -13.55 10.40
N ASN A 215 -1.71 -14.49 11.23
CA ASN A 215 -0.93 -15.09 12.31
C ASN A 215 -0.14 -16.33 11.83
N GLY A 216 1.20 -16.22 11.71
CA GLY A 216 2.07 -17.36 11.40
C GLY A 216 2.97 -17.27 10.15
N LYS A 217 4.03 -18.07 10.14
CA LYS A 217 5.18 -18.03 9.22
C LYS A 217 4.88 -18.14 7.70
N PRO A 218 3.84 -18.84 7.20
CA PRO A 218 3.58 -18.92 5.76
C PRO A 218 2.73 -17.76 5.20
N ASN A 219 2.28 -16.81 6.03
CA ASN A 219 1.26 -15.83 5.64
C ASN A 219 1.78 -14.74 4.69
N GLY A 220 3.04 -14.34 4.87
CA GLY A 220 3.69 -13.40 3.97
C GLY A 220 3.75 -13.88 2.51
N HIS A 221 3.86 -15.19 2.27
CA HIS A 221 3.89 -15.74 0.91
C HIS A 221 2.49 -15.69 0.25
N ARG A 222 1.42 -15.83 1.05
CA ARG A 222 0.04 -15.84 0.53
C ARG A 222 -0.37 -14.47 0.00
N VAL A 223 -0.01 -13.39 0.71
CA VAL A 223 -0.31 -12.03 0.25
C VAL A 223 0.42 -11.70 -1.06
N LEU A 224 1.70 -12.08 -1.18
CA LEU A 224 2.48 -11.91 -2.40
C LEU A 224 1.89 -12.71 -3.58
N LYS A 225 1.59 -14.00 -3.37
CA LYS A 225 0.97 -14.86 -4.39
C LYS A 225 -0.36 -14.30 -4.88
N GLU A 226 -1.19 -13.82 -3.97
CA GLU A 226 -2.49 -13.27 -4.31
C GLU A 226 -2.37 -11.93 -5.06
N ALA A 227 -1.44 -11.07 -4.66
CA ALA A 227 -1.14 -9.84 -5.40
C ALA A 227 -0.65 -10.13 -6.83
N ILE A 228 0.28 -11.08 -7.00
CA ILE A 228 0.76 -11.55 -8.31
C ILE A 228 -0.42 -12.05 -9.15
N ARG A 229 -1.32 -12.84 -8.57
CA ARG A 229 -2.51 -13.35 -9.25
C ARG A 229 -3.43 -12.23 -9.71
N ILE A 230 -3.66 -11.20 -8.89
CA ILE A 230 -4.51 -10.05 -9.25
C ILE A 230 -3.87 -9.26 -10.39
N LEU A 231 -2.58 -8.94 -10.29
CA LEU A 231 -1.84 -8.18 -11.31
C LEU A 231 -1.72 -8.91 -12.64
N SER A 232 -1.56 -10.23 -12.61
CA SER A 232 -1.38 -11.05 -13.83
C SER A 232 -2.69 -11.30 -14.57
N ASN A 233 -3.82 -11.36 -13.85
CA ASN A 233 -5.13 -11.66 -14.43
C ASN A 233 -6.00 -10.40 -14.66
N GLY A 234 -5.61 -9.26 -14.08
CA GLY A 234 -6.33 -8.01 -14.21
C GLY A 234 -6.32 -7.49 -15.65
N GLN A 235 -7.47 -7.05 -16.13
CA GLN A 235 -7.58 -6.39 -17.43
C GLN A 235 -7.27 -4.89 -17.27
N GLY A 236 -6.34 -4.35 -18.06
CA GLY A 236 -5.90 -2.96 -17.97
C GLY A 236 -4.47 -2.80 -17.44
N TRP A 237 -3.72 -1.85 -17.99
CA TRP A 237 -2.34 -1.53 -17.58
C TRP A 237 -1.37 -2.73 -17.55
N GLN A 238 -1.62 -3.73 -18.41
CA GLN A 238 -1.01 -5.05 -18.33
C GLN A 238 0.51 -5.04 -18.27
N ARG A 239 1.19 -4.20 -19.05
CA ARG A 239 2.66 -4.09 -18.99
C ARG A 239 3.16 -3.66 -17.61
N PHE A 240 2.52 -2.63 -17.03
CA PHE A 240 2.88 -2.13 -15.72
C PHE A 240 2.51 -3.14 -14.61
N SER A 241 1.32 -3.74 -14.70
CA SER A 241 0.88 -4.78 -13.76
C SER A 241 1.80 -6.00 -13.77
N LEU A 242 2.21 -6.47 -14.96
CA LEU A 242 3.13 -7.60 -15.11
C LEU A 242 4.54 -7.28 -14.60
N ALA A 243 5.03 -6.05 -14.82
CA ALA A 243 6.31 -5.62 -14.29
C ALA A 243 6.32 -5.68 -12.75
N ILE A 244 5.27 -5.15 -12.09
CA ILE A 244 5.12 -5.25 -10.63
C ILE A 244 4.97 -6.70 -10.19
N ALA A 245 4.20 -7.52 -10.91
CA ALA A 245 4.01 -8.93 -10.61
C ALA A 245 5.35 -9.70 -10.67
N GLY A 246 6.19 -9.42 -11.66
CA GLY A 246 7.54 -9.98 -11.79
C GLY A 246 8.42 -9.63 -10.59
N SER A 247 8.45 -8.36 -10.19
CA SER A 247 9.22 -7.95 -9.01
C SER A 247 8.68 -8.58 -7.71
N LEU A 248 7.36 -8.71 -7.54
CA LEU A 248 6.77 -9.42 -6.40
C LEU A 248 7.11 -10.92 -6.42
N GLN A 249 7.19 -11.53 -7.61
CA GLN A 249 7.60 -12.93 -7.78
C GLN A 249 9.08 -13.13 -7.40
N GLN A 250 9.94 -12.16 -7.71
CA GLN A 250 11.35 -12.17 -7.28
C GLN A 250 11.44 -12.08 -5.75
N ILE A 251 10.71 -11.16 -5.10
CA ILE A 251 10.62 -11.09 -3.62
C ILE A 251 10.12 -12.42 -3.03
N LEU A 252 9.07 -13.00 -3.61
CA LEU A 252 8.51 -14.28 -3.18
C LEU A 252 9.53 -15.42 -3.28
N SER A 253 10.46 -15.35 -4.24
CA SER A 253 11.52 -16.33 -4.48
C SER A 253 12.78 -16.05 -3.66
N GLY A 254 12.79 -15.00 -2.82
CA GLY A 254 13.95 -14.57 -2.05
C GLY A 254 15.02 -13.84 -2.88
N LEU A 255 14.68 -13.40 -4.09
CA LEU A 255 15.55 -12.63 -4.98
C LEU A 255 15.35 -11.12 -4.77
N VAL A 256 16.33 -10.35 -5.24
CA VAL A 256 16.26 -8.88 -5.22
C VAL A 256 15.36 -8.40 -6.36
N PRO A 257 14.33 -7.58 -6.09
CA PRO A 257 13.42 -7.10 -7.13
C PRO A 257 14.11 -6.17 -8.14
N SER A 258 13.95 -6.47 -9.43
CA SER A 258 14.31 -5.68 -10.60
C SER A 258 13.12 -5.57 -11.56
N PHE A 259 13.21 -4.63 -12.51
CA PHE A 259 12.26 -4.49 -13.63
C PHE A 259 12.86 -5.01 -14.95
N ASP A 260 14.00 -5.68 -14.89
CA ASP A 260 14.76 -6.11 -16.06
C ASP A 260 14.23 -7.47 -16.55
N ASP A 261 13.05 -7.47 -17.15
CA ASP A 261 12.51 -8.57 -17.98
C ASP A 261 11.75 -8.00 -19.19
#